data_AF-X0TJ27-F1
#
_entry.id   AF-X0TJ27-F1
#
_cell.length_a   1.000
_cell.length_b   1.000
_cell.length_c   1.000
_cell.angle_alpha   90.00
_cell.angle_beta   90.00
_cell.angle_gamma   90.00
#
_symmetry.space_group_name_H-M   'P 1'
#
loop_
_entity.id
_entity.type
_entity.pdbx_description
1 polymer ?
#
loop_
_entity_poly.entity_id
_entity_poly.type
_entity_poly.pdbx_seq_one_letter_code
_entity_poly.pdbx_strand_id
1 'polypeptide(L)'
;FTVESVTFQNVGAANILFHINTAGSSGWDLIVNSCIFTDIAAGSWTICYIQAGTDMTATFRACIFYNCAIGANQALLRMGGNQTGQTTSLLNCIFYFDGTDIGGANPAIFQAPLADTVTAIITNVIFRDSASSGIHIFAFGAITAKTYDYSCASAGWLFIPAGTDNITDDPLLVDEGNDNFNLRPTSPCIDTGTLI
;
A
#
# COMPACT_ATOMS: atom_id res chain seq x y z
N PHE A 1 8.44 10.12 -13.25
CA PHE A 1 8.65 11.05 -12.13
C PHE A 1 9.16 10.26 -10.95
N THR A 2 10.27 10.68 -10.35
CA THR A 2 10.92 9.95 -9.25
C THR A 2 10.98 10.81 -8.00
N VAL A 3 10.63 10.23 -6.85
CA VAL A 3 10.72 10.83 -5.52
C VAL A 3 11.62 9.94 -4.67
N GLU A 4 12.61 10.52 -3.99
CA GLU A 4 13.57 9.74 -3.21
C GLU A 4 13.79 10.37 -1.83
N SER A 5 13.78 9.53 -0.78
CA SER A 5 14.19 9.92 0.58
C SER A 5 13.40 11.11 1.16
N VAL A 6 12.11 11.19 0.87
CA VAL A 6 11.22 12.26 1.37
C VAL A 6 10.32 11.72 2.49
N THR A 7 10.11 12.54 3.52
CA THR A 7 9.07 12.31 4.54
C THR A 7 7.85 13.18 4.25
N PHE A 8 6.71 12.55 4.02
CA PHE A 8 5.39 13.18 3.91
C PHE A 8 4.68 13.04 5.25
N GLN A 9 4.35 14.16 5.90
CA GLN A 9 3.76 14.16 7.24
C GLN A 9 2.61 15.16 7.37
N ASN A 10 1.64 14.87 8.23
CA ASN A 10 0.54 15.77 8.59
C ASN A 10 -0.26 16.27 7.39
N VAL A 11 -0.52 15.39 6.43
CA VAL A 11 -1.27 15.73 5.21
C VAL A 11 -2.76 15.64 5.51
N GLY A 12 -3.46 16.77 5.42
CA GLY A 12 -4.90 16.83 5.68
C GLY A 12 -5.76 16.07 4.66
N ALA A 13 -6.96 15.67 5.09
CA ALA A 13 -7.91 14.81 4.36
C ALA A 13 -8.38 15.32 2.99
N ALA A 14 -8.14 16.58 2.63
CA ALA A 14 -8.51 17.11 1.32
C ALA A 14 -7.46 16.84 0.22
N ASN A 15 -6.29 16.31 0.59
CA ASN A 15 -5.14 16.27 -0.30
C ASN A 15 -4.81 14.84 -0.72
N ILE A 16 -4.63 14.64 -2.03
CA ILE A 16 -4.00 13.45 -2.60
C ILE A 16 -2.52 13.81 -2.79
N LEU A 17 -1.60 13.02 -2.24
CA LEU A 17 -0.16 13.28 -2.42
C LEU A 17 0.29 13.12 -3.87
N PHE A 18 -0.13 12.03 -4.52
CA PHE A 18 0.15 11.77 -5.92
C PHE A 18 -1.16 11.59 -6.68
N HIS A 19 -1.54 12.61 -7.44
CA HIS A 19 -2.68 12.53 -8.35
C HIS A 19 -2.18 12.48 -9.79
N ILE A 20 -2.29 11.31 -10.39
CA ILE A 20 -1.89 11.07 -11.77
C ILE A 20 -3.16 11.05 -12.63
N ASN A 21 -3.41 12.14 -13.34
CA ASN A 21 -4.53 12.25 -14.27
C ASN A 21 -4.00 12.67 -15.63
N THR A 22 -3.81 11.69 -16.51
CA THR A 22 -3.21 11.92 -17.82
C THR A 22 -4.15 11.42 -18.92
N ALA A 23 -5.38 11.93 -18.92
CA ALA A 23 -6.41 11.55 -19.87
C ALA A 23 -5.88 11.58 -21.32
N GLY A 24 -5.83 10.42 -21.97
CA GLY A 24 -5.38 10.26 -23.35
C GLY A 24 -3.87 10.11 -23.58
N SER A 25 -3.04 10.02 -22.53
CA SER A 25 -1.63 9.67 -22.68
C SER A 25 -1.28 8.33 -22.03
N SER A 26 -0.18 7.72 -22.47
CA SER A 26 0.33 6.45 -21.97
C SER A 26 1.80 6.54 -21.52
N GLY A 27 2.25 5.53 -20.76
CA GLY A 27 3.67 5.33 -20.45
C GLY A 27 4.23 6.27 -19.38
N TRP A 28 3.43 6.65 -18.40
CA TRP A 28 3.93 7.39 -17.24
C TRP A 28 4.32 6.46 -16.12
N ASP A 29 5.49 6.73 -15.55
CA ASP A 29 6.01 6.02 -14.39
C ASP A 29 6.13 6.99 -13.20
N LEU A 30 5.51 6.65 -12.08
CA LEU A 30 5.80 7.22 -10.76
C LEU A 30 6.68 6.23 -10.01
N ILE A 31 7.86 6.67 -9.56
CA ILE A 31 8.77 5.87 -8.74
C ILE A 31 8.99 6.61 -7.42
N VAL A 32 8.68 5.96 -6.30
CA VAL A 32 8.85 6.51 -4.96
C VAL A 32 9.78 5.58 -4.19
N ASN A 33 10.99 6.05 -3.89
CA ASN A 33 12.04 5.27 -3.25
C ASN A 33 12.33 5.81 -1.85
N SER A 34 12.43 4.92 -0.86
CA SER A 34 12.95 5.24 0.46
C SER A 34 12.21 6.40 1.16
N CYS A 35 10.90 6.54 0.91
CA CYS A 35 10.09 7.60 1.48
C CYS A 35 9.33 7.13 2.72
N ILE A 36 8.97 8.08 3.58
CA ILE A 36 8.14 7.84 4.77
C ILE A 36 6.83 8.61 4.61
N PHE A 37 5.71 7.94 4.85
CA PHE A 37 4.37 8.52 4.91
C PHE A 37 3.87 8.36 6.34
N THR A 38 3.62 9.48 7.03
CA THR A 38 3.19 9.48 8.43
C THR A 38 2.07 10.48 8.66
N ASP A 39 1.11 10.16 9.54
CA ASP A 39 0.03 11.06 9.92
C ASP A 39 -0.72 11.65 8.72
N ILE A 40 -1.06 10.77 7.77
CA ILE A 40 -1.80 11.13 6.56
C ILE A 40 -3.28 10.96 6.88
N ALA A 41 -4.03 12.06 7.00
CA ALA A 41 -5.42 12.01 7.41
C ALA A 41 -6.33 11.38 6.33
N ALA A 42 -7.45 10.78 6.77
CA ALA A 42 -8.38 10.04 5.92
C ALA A 42 -9.11 10.99 4.97
N GLY A 43 -8.57 11.11 3.76
CA GLY A 43 -9.18 11.79 2.63
C GLY A 43 -9.81 10.81 1.66
N SER A 44 -10.59 11.32 0.69
CA SER A 44 -11.25 10.45 -0.28
C SER A 44 -10.28 9.47 -0.96
N TRP A 45 -9.01 9.84 -1.18
CA TRP A 45 -7.94 9.04 -1.78
C TRP A 45 -6.60 9.54 -1.22
N THR A 46 -5.89 8.79 -0.37
CA THR A 46 -4.93 9.45 0.54
C THR A 46 -3.52 9.60 0.02
N ILE A 47 -2.94 8.58 -0.64
CA ILE A 47 -1.52 8.65 -1.04
C ILE A 47 -1.36 8.71 -2.55
N CYS A 48 -1.95 7.74 -3.27
CA CYS A 48 -1.81 7.68 -4.71
C CYS A 48 -3.16 7.45 -5.37
N TYR A 49 -3.48 8.28 -6.37
CA TYR A 49 -4.61 8.08 -7.24
C TYR A 49 -4.19 8.17 -8.71
N ILE A 50 -4.23 7.03 -9.39
CA ILE A 50 -4.11 6.94 -10.85
C ILE A 50 -5.53 7.00 -11.40
N GLN A 51 -5.92 8.15 -11.99
CA GLN A 51 -7.30 8.41 -12.43
C GLN A 51 -7.54 8.15 -13.92
N ALA A 52 -6.51 8.29 -14.76
CA ALA A 52 -6.65 8.16 -16.21
C ALA A 52 -5.30 7.89 -16.88
N GLY A 53 -5.33 7.27 -18.06
CA GLY A 53 -4.16 6.87 -18.84
C GLY A 53 -4.07 5.35 -18.98
N THR A 54 -3.43 4.89 -20.06
CA THR A 54 -3.08 3.47 -20.29
C THR A 54 -1.61 3.24 -19.99
N ASP A 55 -1.23 2.03 -19.59
CA ASP A 55 0.18 1.66 -19.35
C ASP A 55 0.87 2.58 -18.33
N MET A 56 0.17 2.86 -17.24
CA MET A 56 0.63 3.74 -16.16
C MET A 56 1.22 2.90 -15.04
N THR A 57 2.39 3.27 -14.53
CA THR A 57 3.00 2.56 -13.40
C THR A 57 3.18 3.47 -12.20
N ALA A 58 2.90 2.94 -11.01
CA ALA A 58 3.30 3.54 -9.74
C ALA A 58 4.07 2.50 -8.91
N THR A 59 5.34 2.75 -8.65
CA THR A 59 6.20 1.85 -7.87
C THR A 59 6.63 2.54 -6.60
N PHE A 60 6.35 1.92 -5.46
CA PHE A 60 6.89 2.30 -4.16
C PHE A 60 7.91 1.25 -3.74
N ARG A 61 9.13 1.69 -3.41
CA ARG A 61 10.23 0.83 -3.00
C ARG A 61 10.82 1.32 -1.70
N ALA A 62 11.08 0.42 -0.76
CA ALA A 62 11.72 0.75 0.51
C ALA A 62 10.98 1.85 1.29
N CYS A 63 9.66 1.97 1.12
CA CYS A 63 8.86 3.01 1.76
C CYS A 63 8.22 2.52 3.06
N ILE A 64 8.01 3.43 4.00
CA ILE A 64 7.27 3.18 5.24
C ILE A 64 5.97 3.97 5.22
N PHE A 65 4.87 3.31 5.49
CA PHE A 65 3.54 3.87 5.66
C PHE A 65 3.13 3.65 7.10
N TYR A 66 3.18 4.70 7.90
CA TYR A 66 2.94 4.68 9.33
C TYR A 66 1.77 5.60 9.63
N ASN A 67 0.80 5.18 10.44
CA ASN A 67 -0.32 6.04 10.85
C ASN A 67 -1.00 6.81 9.69
N CYS A 68 -1.27 6.08 8.61
CA CYS A 68 -1.93 6.61 7.43
C CYS A 68 -3.41 6.24 7.50
N ALA A 69 -4.28 7.22 7.61
CA ALA A 69 -5.69 6.98 7.80
C ALA A 69 -6.42 6.55 6.53
N ILE A 70 -7.36 5.62 6.69
CA ILE A 70 -8.17 5.06 5.60
C ILE A 70 -9.65 5.19 5.98
N GLY A 71 -10.42 5.93 5.19
CA GLY A 71 -11.84 6.08 5.40
C GLY A 71 -12.67 4.94 4.81
N ALA A 72 -13.99 5.05 5.00
CA ALA A 72 -14.95 4.01 4.64
C ALA A 72 -14.98 3.80 3.11
N ASN A 73 -14.77 2.56 2.67
CA ASN A 73 -14.69 2.15 1.26
C ASN A 73 -13.63 2.91 0.45
N GLN A 74 -12.55 3.35 1.10
CA GLN A 74 -11.42 4.04 0.50
C GLN A 74 -10.17 3.16 0.52
N ALA A 75 -9.15 3.61 -0.21
CA ALA A 75 -7.84 2.99 -0.18
C ALA A 75 -6.70 4.00 -0.17
N LEU A 76 -5.54 3.57 0.34
CA LEU A 76 -4.30 4.35 0.27
C LEU A 76 -3.85 4.53 -1.19
N LEU A 77 -3.93 3.45 -1.97
CA LEU A 77 -3.49 3.37 -3.35
C LEU A 77 -4.70 3.00 -4.22
N ARG A 78 -5.20 4.01 -4.94
CA ARG A 78 -6.31 3.80 -5.87
C ARG A 78 -5.85 3.84 -7.31
N MET A 79 -6.29 2.84 -8.04
CA MET A 79 -6.17 2.75 -9.49
C MET A 79 -7.58 2.89 -10.07
N GLY A 80 -7.74 3.58 -11.18
CA GLY A 80 -9.06 3.76 -11.77
C GLY A 80 -9.05 4.58 -13.05
N GLY A 81 -10.23 4.62 -13.70
CA GLY A 81 -10.50 5.52 -14.82
C GLY A 81 -11.21 4.92 -16.02
N ASN A 82 -11.71 3.68 -15.96
CA ASN A 82 -12.14 2.94 -17.16
C ASN A 82 -10.97 2.76 -18.14
N GLN A 83 -9.80 2.36 -17.63
CA GLN A 83 -8.55 2.25 -18.39
C GLN A 83 -7.85 0.91 -18.20
N THR A 84 -6.99 0.56 -19.16
CA THR A 84 -6.24 -0.71 -19.19
C THR A 84 -4.75 -0.52 -18.96
N GLY A 85 -4.09 -1.50 -18.35
CA GLY A 85 -2.63 -1.55 -18.25
C GLY A 85 -2.05 -0.73 -17.10
N GLN A 86 -2.85 -0.35 -16.12
CA GLN A 86 -2.33 0.32 -14.92
C GLN A 86 -1.67 -0.72 -14.00
N THR A 87 -0.46 -0.43 -13.53
CA THR A 87 0.30 -1.27 -12.59
C THR A 87 0.69 -0.49 -11.34
N THR A 88 0.41 -1.02 -10.15
CA THR A 88 0.99 -0.50 -8.91
C THR A 88 1.82 -1.58 -8.22
N SER A 89 3.03 -1.22 -7.83
CA SER A 89 4.01 -2.12 -7.24
C SER A 89 4.44 -1.64 -5.86
N LEU A 90 4.46 -2.54 -4.88
CA LEU A 90 5.03 -2.34 -3.55
C LEU A 90 6.19 -3.31 -3.36
N LEU A 91 7.38 -2.76 -3.17
CA LEU A 91 8.63 -3.53 -3.08
C LEU A 91 9.36 -3.15 -1.79
N ASN A 92 9.69 -4.11 -0.92
CA ASN A 92 10.43 -3.83 0.32
C ASN A 92 9.78 -2.76 1.22
N CYS A 93 8.44 -2.68 1.26
CA CYS A 93 7.73 -1.64 1.99
C CYS A 93 7.25 -2.13 3.36
N ILE A 94 6.97 -1.20 4.27
CA ILE A 94 6.35 -1.48 5.57
C ILE A 94 5.06 -0.66 5.67
N PHE A 95 3.96 -1.32 6.02
CA PHE A 95 2.71 -0.70 6.41
C PHE A 95 2.47 -0.99 7.88
N TYR A 96 2.30 0.05 8.68
CA TYR A 96 1.98 -0.03 10.09
C TYR A 96 0.75 0.81 10.40
N PHE A 97 -0.24 0.18 11.02
CA PHE A 97 -1.45 0.82 11.52
C PHE A 97 -1.62 0.53 13.01
N ASP A 98 -1.84 1.58 13.79
CA ASP A 98 -2.08 1.49 15.24
C ASP A 98 -3.56 1.30 15.60
N GLY A 99 -4.46 1.47 14.62
CA GLY A 99 -5.92 1.36 14.74
C GLY A 99 -6.68 2.65 14.97
N THR A 100 -6.00 3.76 15.24
CA THR A 100 -6.67 5.04 15.53
C THR A 100 -7.24 5.71 14.27
N ASP A 101 -6.70 5.34 13.12
CA ASP A 101 -6.83 6.05 11.86
C ASP A 101 -7.62 5.29 10.78
N ILE A 102 -8.29 4.20 11.16
CA ILE A 102 -9.06 3.37 10.22
C ILE A 102 -10.55 3.52 10.48
N GLY A 103 -11.24 4.19 9.56
CA GLY A 103 -12.65 4.53 9.67
C GLY A 103 -13.54 3.74 8.72
N GLY A 104 -14.55 3.05 9.24
CA GLY A 104 -15.72 2.57 8.49
C GLY A 104 -15.55 1.24 7.75
N ALA A 105 -16.48 0.96 6.83
CA ALA A 105 -16.56 -0.35 6.17
C ALA A 105 -15.51 -0.51 5.07
N ASN A 106 -14.84 -1.66 5.03
CA ASN A 106 -13.94 -2.09 3.95
C ASN A 106 -12.77 -1.13 3.60
N PRO A 107 -11.98 -0.67 4.58
CA PRO A 107 -10.74 0.08 4.30
C PRO A 107 -9.72 -0.82 3.59
N ALA A 108 -8.94 -0.27 2.66
CA ALA A 108 -7.96 -1.07 1.93
C ALA A 108 -6.63 -0.38 1.61
N ILE A 109 -5.61 -1.18 1.31
CA ILE A 109 -4.37 -0.67 0.72
C ILE A 109 -4.58 -0.37 -0.76
N PHE A 110 -5.20 -1.31 -1.47
CA PHE A 110 -5.48 -1.20 -2.89
C PHE A 110 -6.97 -1.22 -3.18
N GLN A 111 -7.37 -0.37 -4.13
CA GLN A 111 -8.70 -0.37 -4.71
C GLN A 111 -8.66 -0.08 -6.21
N ALA A 112 -9.48 -0.81 -6.97
CA ALA A 112 -9.77 -0.52 -8.37
C ALA A 112 -11.29 -0.50 -8.62
N PRO A 113 -11.82 0.23 -9.60
CA PRO A 113 -13.22 0.09 -10.01
C PRO A 113 -13.44 -1.24 -10.78
N LEU A 114 -14.70 -1.65 -10.94
CA LEU A 114 -15.09 -2.97 -11.46
C LEU A 114 -14.80 -3.22 -12.96
N ALA A 115 -14.32 -2.24 -13.73
CA ALA A 115 -14.21 -2.31 -15.19
C ALA A 115 -12.77 -2.26 -15.74
N ASP A 116 -11.76 -2.13 -14.89
CA ASP A 116 -10.38 -1.86 -15.31
C ASP A 116 -9.52 -3.13 -15.36
N THR A 117 -8.50 -3.17 -16.23
CA THR A 117 -7.44 -4.19 -16.15
C THR A 117 -6.28 -3.63 -15.36
N VAL A 118 -6.32 -3.89 -14.06
CA VAL A 118 -5.34 -3.41 -13.10
C VAL A 118 -4.45 -4.55 -12.63
N THR A 119 -3.15 -4.28 -12.60
CA THR A 119 -2.13 -5.17 -12.02
C THR A 119 -1.64 -4.60 -10.69
N ALA A 120 -1.65 -5.42 -9.64
CA ALA A 120 -1.01 -5.07 -8.38
C ALA A 120 0.08 -6.09 -8.05
N ILE A 121 1.28 -5.59 -7.75
CA ILE A 121 2.47 -6.39 -7.44
C ILE A 121 2.90 -6.06 -6.03
N ILE A 122 2.97 -7.07 -5.17
CA ILE A 122 3.43 -6.94 -3.78
C ILE A 122 4.54 -7.96 -3.54
N THR A 123 5.73 -7.46 -3.18
CA THR A 123 6.89 -8.31 -2.92
C THR A 123 7.70 -7.78 -1.75
N ASN A 124 8.04 -8.66 -0.81
CA ASN A 124 8.80 -8.32 0.39
C ASN A 124 8.15 -7.19 1.21
N VAL A 125 6.83 -7.22 1.41
CA VAL A 125 6.12 -6.18 2.14
C VAL A 125 5.69 -6.67 3.52
N ILE A 126 5.87 -5.84 4.54
CA ILE A 126 5.37 -6.09 5.89
C ILE A 126 4.07 -5.31 6.09
N PHE A 127 3.01 -6.00 6.49
CA PHE A 127 1.72 -5.46 6.85
C PHE A 127 1.45 -5.70 8.33
N ARG A 128 1.59 -4.66 9.15
CA ARG A 128 1.32 -4.69 10.59
C ARG A 128 0.08 -3.88 10.90
N ASP A 129 -0.92 -4.54 11.47
CA ASP A 129 -2.10 -3.90 12.06
C ASP A 129 -2.17 -4.32 13.53
N SER A 130 -1.84 -3.41 14.45
CA SER A 130 -1.83 -3.74 15.88
C SER A 130 -3.23 -3.76 16.48
N ALA A 131 -4.22 -3.20 15.80
CA ALA A 131 -5.59 -3.09 16.30
C ALA A 131 -6.55 -4.13 15.72
N SER A 132 -6.11 -4.95 14.76
CA SER A 132 -6.98 -5.90 14.05
C SER A 132 -8.21 -5.19 13.45
N SER A 133 -7.94 -4.07 12.80
CA SER A 133 -8.91 -3.11 12.28
C SER A 133 -9.71 -3.65 11.08
N GLY A 134 -9.37 -4.84 10.58
CA GLY A 134 -10.06 -5.47 9.45
C GLY A 134 -9.71 -4.79 8.12
N ILE A 135 -8.47 -4.33 7.96
CA ILE A 135 -8.00 -3.73 6.70
C ILE A 135 -7.88 -4.82 5.64
N HIS A 136 -8.33 -4.50 4.44
CA HIS A 136 -8.13 -5.37 3.29
C HIS A 136 -6.81 -5.01 2.60
N ILE A 137 -6.00 -5.98 2.19
CA ILE A 137 -4.91 -5.67 1.25
C ILE A 137 -5.53 -5.19 -0.08
N PHE A 138 -6.59 -5.87 -0.53
CA PHE A 138 -7.34 -5.54 -1.73
C PHE A 138 -8.83 -5.43 -1.43
N ALA A 139 -9.45 -4.27 -1.68
CA ALA A 139 -10.91 -4.13 -1.64
C ALA A 139 -11.48 -3.62 -2.96
N PHE A 140 -12.63 -4.20 -3.33
CA PHE A 140 -13.47 -3.86 -4.50
C PHE A 140 -12.77 -3.87 -5.88
N GLY A 141 -13.51 -4.34 -6.88
CA GLY A 141 -13.21 -4.12 -8.30
C GLY A 141 -11.98 -4.82 -8.89
N ALA A 142 -11.82 -4.63 -10.20
CA ALA A 142 -11.15 -5.52 -11.13
C ALA A 142 -9.61 -5.40 -11.10
N ILE A 143 -9.00 -5.73 -9.98
CA ILE A 143 -7.57 -6.06 -10.01
C ILE A 143 -7.46 -7.44 -10.64
N THR A 144 -7.26 -7.43 -11.95
CA THR A 144 -7.27 -8.60 -12.82
C THR A 144 -6.05 -9.48 -12.65
N ALA A 145 -4.93 -8.90 -12.23
CA ALA A 145 -3.70 -9.61 -11.92
C ALA A 145 -3.15 -9.16 -10.56
N LYS A 146 -2.90 -10.13 -9.67
CA LYS A 146 -2.37 -9.90 -8.34
C LYS A 146 -1.17 -10.81 -8.14
N THR A 147 -0.03 -10.25 -7.75
CA THR A 147 1.05 -11.03 -7.14
C THR A 147 1.25 -10.55 -5.72
N TYR A 148 1.49 -11.52 -4.83
CA TYR A 148 1.70 -11.31 -3.41
C TYR A 148 2.67 -12.38 -2.97
N ASP A 149 3.96 -12.06 -2.95
CA ASP A 149 5.01 -13.03 -2.70
C ASP A 149 5.98 -12.50 -1.63
N TYR A 150 6.58 -13.41 -0.86
CA TYR A 150 7.66 -13.12 0.08
C TYR A 150 7.30 -12.06 1.14
N SER A 151 6.00 -11.89 1.39
CA SER A 151 5.44 -10.82 2.21
C SER A 151 4.91 -11.33 3.54
N CYS A 152 4.86 -10.46 4.54
CA CYS A 152 4.48 -10.83 5.90
C CYS A 152 3.31 -9.96 6.37
N ALA A 153 2.23 -10.57 6.86
CA ALA A 153 1.09 -9.83 7.38
C ALA A 153 0.74 -10.33 8.79
N SER A 154 0.57 -9.42 9.75
CA SER A 154 0.12 -9.81 11.09
C SER A 154 -1.30 -10.38 11.05
N ALA A 155 -1.73 -11.01 12.14
CA ALA A 155 -3.14 -11.34 12.31
C ALA A 155 -4.02 -10.08 12.20
N GLY A 156 -5.24 -10.23 11.68
CA GLY A 156 -6.23 -9.14 11.58
C GLY A 156 -6.43 -8.56 10.16
N TRP A 157 -5.50 -8.84 9.24
CA TRP A 157 -5.66 -8.48 7.83
C TRP A 157 -6.70 -9.37 7.13
N LEU A 158 -7.55 -8.73 6.32
CA LEU A 158 -8.58 -9.42 5.54
C LEU A 158 -8.15 -9.56 4.07
N PHE A 159 -8.63 -10.63 3.44
CA PHE A 159 -8.42 -10.90 2.01
C PHE A 159 -6.95 -10.87 1.57
N ILE A 160 -6.06 -11.44 2.40
CA ILE A 160 -4.66 -11.67 2.04
C ILE A 160 -4.63 -12.62 0.82
N PRO A 161 -4.07 -12.23 -0.33
CA PRO A 161 -4.02 -13.10 -1.50
C PRO A 161 -3.13 -14.32 -1.26
N ALA A 162 -3.40 -15.37 -2.03
CA ALA A 162 -2.45 -16.46 -2.16
C ALA A 162 -1.22 -16.01 -2.95
N GLY A 163 -0.09 -16.65 -2.68
CA GLY A 163 1.16 -16.52 -3.41
C GLY A 163 2.27 -17.30 -2.71
N THR A 164 3.52 -16.95 -2.99
CA THR A 164 4.70 -17.74 -2.64
C THR A 164 5.34 -17.25 -1.36
N ASP A 165 5.66 -18.17 -0.44
CA ASP A 165 6.45 -17.92 0.78
C ASP A 165 5.98 -16.71 1.61
N ASN A 166 4.67 -16.51 1.69
CA ASN A 166 4.08 -15.47 2.54
C ASN A 166 3.84 -15.98 3.96
N ILE A 167 4.04 -15.10 4.94
CA ILE A 167 3.82 -15.39 6.35
C ILE A 167 2.62 -14.59 6.87
N THR A 168 1.83 -15.23 7.73
CA THR A 168 0.65 -14.64 8.38
C THR A 168 0.80 -14.64 9.90
N ASP A 169 1.93 -14.12 10.39
CA ASP A 169 2.31 -14.08 11.80
C ASP A 169 2.84 -12.67 12.16
N ASP A 170 3.00 -12.39 13.45
CA ASP A 170 3.46 -11.09 13.93
C ASP A 170 4.88 -10.79 13.42
N PRO A 171 5.12 -9.64 12.76
CA PRO A 171 6.45 -9.27 12.32
C PRO A 171 7.44 -8.93 13.44
N LEU A 172 7.00 -8.84 14.70
CA LEU A 172 7.86 -8.61 15.86
C LEU A 172 8.79 -7.42 15.62
N LEU A 173 8.21 -6.24 15.37
CA LEU A 173 8.97 -4.99 15.25
C LEU A 173 9.64 -4.65 16.60
N VAL A 174 10.77 -3.95 16.57
CA VAL A 174 11.55 -3.65 17.78
C VAL A 174 10.76 -2.73 18.70
N ASP A 175 10.35 -1.56 18.21
CA ASP A 175 9.64 -0.53 18.96
C ASP A 175 8.86 0.39 18.02
N GLU A 176 7.75 -0.14 17.48
CA GLU A 176 6.88 0.57 16.56
C GLU A 176 6.24 1.85 17.12
N GLY A 177 6.14 1.98 18.45
CA GLY A 177 5.59 3.17 19.11
C GLY A 177 6.55 4.35 19.16
N ASN A 178 7.83 4.12 18.87
CA ASN A 178 8.89 5.14 18.79
C ASN A 178 9.57 5.14 17.41
N ASP A 179 8.80 4.87 16.36
CA ASP A 179 9.25 4.86 14.95
C ASP A 179 10.38 3.88 14.61
N ASN A 180 10.58 2.84 15.42
CA ASN A 180 11.58 1.81 15.17
C ASN A 180 10.97 0.57 14.53
N PHE A 181 10.86 0.62 13.20
CA PHE A 181 10.31 -0.45 12.36
C PHE A 181 11.33 -1.54 11.98
N ASN A 182 12.45 -1.66 12.70
CA ASN A 182 13.36 -2.78 12.50
C ASN A 182 12.71 -4.08 13.01
N LEU A 183 12.99 -5.19 12.35
CA LEU A 183 12.57 -6.52 12.81
C LEU A 183 13.43 -6.94 14.01
N ARG A 184 12.80 -7.57 15.01
CA ARG A 184 13.54 -8.26 16.07
C ARG A 184 14.25 -9.48 15.49
N PRO A 185 15.39 -9.92 16.06
CA PRO A 185 16.13 -11.10 15.57
C PRO A 185 15.33 -12.40 15.52
N THR A 186 14.23 -12.50 16.26
CA THR A 186 13.34 -13.66 16.29
C THR A 186 12.10 -13.49 15.43
N SER A 187 12.01 -12.43 14.61
CA SER A 187 10.88 -12.20 13.74
C SER A 187 10.73 -13.35 12.73
N PRO A 188 9.51 -13.89 12.55
CA PRO A 188 9.26 -14.88 11.52
C PRO A 188 9.41 -14.30 10.12
N CYS A 189 9.29 -12.97 9.96
CA CYS A 189 9.42 -12.29 8.66
C CYS A 189 10.87 -12.04 8.23
N ILE A 190 11.87 -12.46 9.02
CA ILE A 190 13.27 -12.42 8.60
C ILE A 190 13.49 -13.48 7.51
N ASP A 191 14.30 -13.15 6.50
CA ASP A 191 14.67 -14.02 5.38
C ASP A 191 13.50 -14.54 4.53
N THR A 192 12.29 -14.02 4.72
CA THR A 192 11.17 -14.30 3.81
C THR A 192 11.31 -13.54 2.50
N GLY A 193 12.04 -12.43 2.51
CA GLY A 193 12.27 -11.61 1.34
C GLY A 193 13.23 -12.25 0.35
N THR A 194 13.02 -11.99 -0.95
CA THR A 194 14.04 -12.29 -1.97
C THR A 194 14.92 -11.06 -2.25
N LEU A 195 16.17 -11.26 -2.64
CA LEU A 195 17.03 -10.15 -3.09
C LEU A 195 16.48 -9.64 -4.44
N ILE A 196 15.81 -8.49 -4.43
CA ILE A 196 15.27 -7.81 -5.61
C ILE A 196 16.14 -6.63 -6.05
#